data_AF-A0A821WUY9-F1
#
_entry.id   AF-A0A821WUY9-F1
#
_cell.length_a   1.000
_cell.length_b   1.000
_cell.length_c   1.000
_cell.angle_alpha   90.00
_cell.angle_beta   90.00
_cell.angle_gamma   90.00
#
_symmetry.space_group_name_H-M   'P 1'
#
loop_
_entity.id
_entity.type
_entity.pdbx_description
1 polymer ?
#
loop_
_entity_poly.entity_id
_entity_poly.type
_entity_poly.pdbx_seq_one_letter_code
_entity_poly.pdbx_strand_id
1 'polypeptide(L)'
;VGARLIAHAGSLTNLAKYPASTIQILGAEKALFRALKTKSNTPKYGLIYHSSYIGKANTQNKGRISRYLANKCAIASRIDCFSEIPTAIFGDHLKQQVSDRLKFYDNGELPAKNVDVMQIALQEAEAEREQILLKERKRKKKEKKRRKQAEAAALNEETA
;
A
#
# COMPACT_ATOMS: atom_id res chain seq x y z
N VAL A 1 3.52 10.75 -4.13
CA VAL A 1 4.08 10.78 -2.74
C VAL A 1 4.79 9.47 -2.40
N GLY A 2 4.23 8.29 -2.72
CA GLY A 2 4.85 6.99 -2.44
C GLY A 2 6.31 6.86 -2.87
N ALA A 3 6.65 7.21 -4.12
CA ALA A 3 8.03 7.18 -4.60
C ALA A 3 9.01 8.02 -3.76
N ARG A 4 8.58 9.20 -3.26
CA ARG A 4 9.41 10.04 -2.37
C ARG A 4 9.64 9.40 -1.00
N LEU A 5 8.64 8.69 -0.46
CA LEU A 5 8.78 7.96 0.80
C LEU A 5 9.76 6.79 0.66
N ILE A 6 9.66 6.04 -0.44
CA ILE A 6 10.56 4.91 -0.72
C ILE A 6 11.98 5.42 -0.95
N ALA A 7 12.16 6.48 -1.74
CA ALA A 7 13.46 7.07 -2.00
C ALA A 7 14.14 7.56 -0.71
N HIS A 8 13.39 8.22 0.19
CA HIS A 8 13.93 8.69 1.47
C HIS A 8 14.24 7.56 2.45
N ALA A 9 13.48 6.46 2.41
CA ALA A 9 13.79 5.24 3.17
C ALA A 9 14.90 4.38 2.54
N GLY A 10 15.29 4.68 1.30
CA GLY A 10 16.27 3.94 0.49
C GLY A 10 15.74 2.67 -0.19
N SER A 11 14.74 2.00 0.40
CA SER A 11 14.09 0.83 -0.20
C SER A 11 12.67 0.63 0.35
N LEU A 12 11.86 -0.14 -0.39
CA LEU A 12 10.52 -0.54 0.08
C LEU A 12 10.62 -1.39 1.36
N THR A 13 11.62 -2.26 1.45
CA THR A 13 11.87 -3.11 2.63
C THR A 13 12.18 -2.29 3.87
N ASN A 14 12.98 -1.23 3.74
CA ASN A 14 13.27 -0.33 4.86
C ASN A 14 12.02 0.47 5.26
N LEU A 15 11.25 0.94 4.28
CA LEU A 15 10.00 1.65 4.54
C LEU A 15 8.99 0.77 5.29
N ALA A 16 8.89 -0.52 4.95
CA ALA A 16 8.01 -1.47 5.62
C ALA A 16 8.37 -1.69 7.11
N LYS A 17 9.67 -1.59 7.45
CA LYS A 17 10.17 -1.70 8.83
C LYS A 17 9.91 -0.44 9.65
N TYR A 18 9.72 0.72 9.03
CA TYR A 18 9.47 1.95 9.78
C TYR A 18 8.12 1.88 10.52
N PRO A 19 8.05 2.39 11.76
CA PRO A 19 6.79 2.58 12.43
C PRO A 19 6.01 3.74 11.79
N ALA A 20 4.70 3.74 11.97
CA ALA A 20 3.84 4.76 11.39
C ALA A 20 4.14 6.18 11.93
N SER A 21 4.59 6.29 13.18
CA SER A 21 5.04 7.56 13.78
C SER A 21 6.24 8.14 13.01
N THR A 22 7.20 7.31 12.60
CA THR A 22 8.33 7.75 11.77
C THR A 22 7.86 8.14 10.38
N ILE A 23 6.99 7.34 9.75
CA ILE A 23 6.42 7.67 8.42
C ILE A 23 5.68 9.00 8.44
N GLN A 24 5.02 9.34 9.56
CA GLN A 24 4.29 10.60 9.73
C GLN A 24 5.20 11.83 9.56
N ILE A 25 6.39 11.78 10.14
CA ILE A 25 7.34 12.90 10.20
C ILE A 25 8.54 12.72 9.26
N LEU A 26 8.52 11.70 8.40
CA LEU A 26 9.61 11.36 7.50
C LEU A 26 9.95 12.56 6.60
N GLY A 27 11.21 12.98 6.56
CA GLY A 27 11.70 14.20 5.91
C GLY A 27 11.62 15.48 6.74
N ALA A 28 11.04 15.46 7.94
CA ALA A 28 11.02 16.58 8.88
C ALA A 28 11.91 16.36 10.12
N GLU A 29 12.83 15.40 10.07
CA GLU A 29 13.62 14.93 11.21
C GLU A 29 14.50 16.05 11.77
N LYS A 30 15.16 16.84 10.91
CA LYS A 30 15.99 17.98 11.33
C LYS A 30 15.17 19.01 12.13
N ALA A 31 13.95 19.29 11.67
CA ALA A 31 13.04 20.22 12.35
C ALA A 31 12.53 19.63 13.67
N LEU A 32 12.28 18.32 13.72
CA LEU A 32 11.91 17.62 14.95
C LEU A 32 13.03 17.71 15.99
N PHE A 33 14.25 17.33 15.64
CA PHE A 33 15.37 17.34 16.60
C PHE A 33 15.71 18.75 17.08
N ARG A 34 15.59 19.75 16.21
CA ARG A 34 15.72 21.15 16.61
C ARG A 34 14.64 21.53 17.63
N ALA A 35 13.38 21.20 17.35
CA ALA A 35 12.27 21.52 18.23
C ALA A 35 12.37 20.85 19.61
N LEU A 36 12.86 19.61 19.65
CA LEU A 36 13.14 18.91 20.92
C LEU A 36 14.24 19.60 21.72
N LYS A 37 15.31 20.09 21.06
CA LYS A 37 16.41 20.81 21.72
C LYS A 37 15.97 22.17 22.26
N THR A 38 15.16 22.90 21.50
CA THR A 38 14.69 24.25 21.87
C THR A 38 13.38 24.24 22.67
N LYS A 39 12.83 23.06 22.97
CA LYS A 39 11.51 22.87 23.59
C LYS A 39 10.38 23.66 22.89
N SER A 40 10.44 23.73 21.55
CA SER A 40 9.43 24.38 20.73
C SER A 40 8.45 23.37 20.13
N ASN A 41 7.45 23.86 19.41
CA ASN A 41 6.47 23.00 18.74
C ASN A 41 7.13 22.06 17.73
N THR A 42 6.86 20.75 17.86
CA THR A 42 7.34 19.71 16.96
C THR A 42 6.53 19.68 15.65
N PRO A 43 7.15 19.36 14.51
CA PRO A 43 6.44 19.19 13.25
C PRO A 43 5.43 18.04 13.34
N LYS A 44 4.24 18.23 12.77
CA LYS A 44 3.14 17.24 12.77
C LYS A 44 3.15 16.33 11.54
N TYR A 45 3.90 16.69 10.51
CA TYR A 45 3.94 16.01 9.23
C TYR A 45 5.30 16.24 8.55
N GLY A 46 5.73 15.27 7.73
CA GLY A 46 6.89 15.39 6.84
C GLY A 46 6.48 15.35 5.36
N LEU A 47 7.13 14.49 4.58
CA LEU A 47 6.88 14.29 3.15
C LEU A 47 5.43 13.93 2.82
N ILE A 48 4.73 13.29 3.76
CA ILE A 48 3.32 12.91 3.61
C ILE A 48 2.39 14.13 3.49
N TYR A 49 2.82 15.33 3.92
CA TYR A 49 2.02 16.56 3.86
C TYR A 49 1.52 16.88 2.44
N HIS A 50 2.31 16.52 1.41
CA HIS A 50 1.96 16.72 0.01
C HIS A 50 0.93 15.70 -0.52
N SER A 51 0.35 14.87 0.35
CA SER A 51 -0.78 14.02 0.00
C SER A 51 -2.04 14.87 -0.24
N SER A 52 -2.79 14.53 -1.29
CA SER A 52 -4.07 15.18 -1.59
C SER A 52 -5.06 15.06 -0.43
N TYR A 53 -5.02 13.98 0.36
CA TYR A 53 -5.87 13.79 1.53
C TYR A 53 -5.62 14.80 2.65
N ILE A 54 -4.36 15.20 2.84
CA ILE A 54 -4.00 16.20 3.85
C ILE A 54 -4.28 17.61 3.31
N GLY A 55 -4.04 17.85 2.03
CA GLY A 55 -4.34 19.12 1.37
C GLY A 55 -5.83 19.48 1.44
N LYS A 56 -6.72 18.50 1.31
CA LYS A 56 -8.17 18.66 1.40
C LYS A 56 -8.70 18.86 2.83
N ALA A 57 -7.95 18.42 3.85
CA ALA A 57 -8.40 18.50 5.23
C ALA A 57 -8.30 19.92 5.81
N ASN A 58 -9.27 20.29 6.65
CA ASN A 58 -9.25 21.54 7.42
C ASN A 58 -7.98 21.67 8.26
N THR A 59 -7.46 22.89 8.42
CA THR A 59 -6.17 23.17 9.07
C THR A 59 -6.03 22.56 10.47
N GLN A 60 -7.11 22.52 11.25
CA GLN A 60 -7.14 21.90 12.57
C GLN A 60 -7.01 20.36 12.51
N ASN A 61 -7.57 19.73 11.48
CA ASN A 61 -7.64 18.28 11.32
C ASN A 61 -6.45 17.69 10.54
N LYS A 62 -5.63 18.52 9.88
CA LYS A 62 -4.45 18.08 9.12
C LYS A 62 -3.53 17.15 9.92
N GLY A 63 -3.27 17.46 11.19
CA GLY A 63 -2.44 16.61 12.06
C GLY A 63 -3.09 15.25 12.37
N ARG A 64 -4.42 15.23 12.56
CA ARG A 64 -5.19 14.00 12.84
C ARG A 64 -5.23 13.09 11.61
N ILE A 65 -5.53 13.66 10.44
CA ILE A 65 -5.52 12.93 9.17
C ILE A 65 -4.11 12.46 8.81
N SER A 66 -3.08 13.28 9.03
CA SER A 66 -1.69 12.90 8.79
C SER A 66 -1.29 11.63 9.56
N ARG A 67 -1.63 11.54 10.85
CA ARG A 67 -1.41 10.34 11.66
C ARG A 67 -2.16 9.13 11.12
N TYR A 68 -3.44 9.31 10.76
CA TYR A 68 -4.27 8.22 10.24
C TYR A 68 -3.73 7.71 8.90
N LEU A 69 -3.37 8.60 7.99
CA LEU A 69 -2.76 8.27 6.71
C LEU A 69 -1.42 7.55 6.89
N ALA A 70 -0.56 8.01 7.79
CA ALA A 70 0.72 7.36 8.06
C ALA A 70 0.55 5.91 8.54
N ASN A 71 -0.44 5.66 9.42
CA ASN A 71 -0.79 4.30 9.84
C ASN A 71 -1.20 3.42 8.66
N LYS A 72 -2.07 3.93 7.77
CA LYS A 72 -2.54 3.18 6.60
C LYS A 72 -1.43 2.93 5.59
N CYS A 73 -0.56 3.91 5.37
CA CYS A 73 0.64 3.74 4.55
C CYS A 73 1.58 2.69 5.13
N ALA A 74 1.80 2.67 6.45
CA ALA A 74 2.66 1.66 7.09
C ALA A 74 2.14 0.23 6.87
N ILE A 75 0.83 0.03 6.97
CA ILE A 75 0.20 -1.27 6.69
C ILE A 75 0.35 -1.63 5.21
N ALA A 76 0.01 -0.70 4.30
CA ALA A 76 0.12 -0.93 2.86
C ALA A 76 1.56 -1.28 2.45
N SER A 77 2.57 -0.52 2.91
CA SER A 77 3.97 -0.79 2.60
C SER A 77 4.44 -2.16 3.08
N ARG A 78 3.90 -2.69 4.19
CA ARG A 78 4.21 -4.05 4.66
C ARG A 78 3.54 -5.11 3.80
N ILE A 79 2.29 -4.91 3.42
CA ILE A 79 1.59 -5.81 2.49
C ILE A 79 2.35 -5.87 1.16
N ASP A 80 2.71 -4.72 0.59
CA ASP A 80 3.42 -4.64 -0.68
C ASP A 80 4.82 -5.29 -0.62
N CYS A 81 5.50 -5.20 0.53
CA CYS A 81 6.84 -5.77 0.69
C CYS A 81 6.84 -7.28 0.94
N PHE A 82 5.86 -7.80 1.69
CA PHE A 82 5.86 -9.19 2.17
C PHE A 82 4.83 -10.09 1.47
N SER A 83 3.95 -9.54 0.63
CA SER A 83 3.00 -10.36 -0.13
C SER A 83 3.67 -11.01 -1.34
N GLU A 84 3.56 -12.33 -1.43
CA GLU A 84 4.06 -13.10 -2.58
C GLU A 84 3.26 -12.80 -3.86
N ILE A 85 1.94 -12.60 -3.71
CA ILE A 85 1.04 -12.27 -4.80
C ILE A 85 0.60 -10.81 -4.61
N PRO A 86 0.98 -9.90 -5.51
CA PRO A 86 0.53 -8.51 -5.43
C PRO A 86 -0.96 -8.43 -5.80
N THR A 87 -1.75 -7.83 -4.91
CA THR A 87 -3.20 -7.60 -5.08
C THR A 87 -3.53 -6.15 -4.75
N ALA A 88 -4.34 -5.48 -5.56
CA ALA A 88 -4.69 -4.06 -5.35
C ALA A 88 -5.77 -3.85 -4.27
N ILE A 89 -6.54 -4.89 -3.95
CA ILE A 89 -7.72 -4.88 -3.08
C ILE A 89 -7.46 -4.20 -1.73
N PHE A 90 -6.37 -4.56 -1.04
CA PHE A 90 -6.04 -3.94 0.25
C PHE A 90 -5.80 -2.43 0.13
N GLY A 91 -5.15 -1.98 -0.94
CA GLY A 91 -4.90 -0.57 -1.18
C GLY A 91 -6.19 0.23 -1.34
N ASP A 92 -7.16 -0.32 -2.06
CA ASP A 92 -8.45 0.33 -2.30
C ASP A 92 -9.29 0.45 -1.02
N HIS A 93 -9.37 -0.60 -0.22
CA HIS A 93 -10.05 -0.56 1.09
C HIS A 93 -9.39 0.43 2.06
N LEU A 94 -8.06 0.42 2.15
CA LEU A 94 -7.33 1.36 3.02
C LEU A 94 -7.52 2.81 2.56
N LYS A 95 -7.57 3.04 1.25
CA LYS A 95 -7.84 4.37 0.64
C LYS A 95 -9.26 4.84 0.92
N GLN A 96 -10.24 3.94 0.84
CA GLN A 96 -11.62 4.24 1.18
C GLN A 96 -11.75 4.67 2.64
N GLN A 97 -11.13 3.92 3.56
CA GLN A 97 -11.13 4.27 4.99
C GLN A 97 -10.52 5.66 5.29
N VAL A 98 -9.45 6.06 4.61
CA VAL A 98 -8.89 7.42 4.74
C VAL A 98 -9.88 8.46 4.24
N SER A 99 -10.58 8.15 3.15
CA SER A 99 -11.58 9.04 2.55
C SER A 99 -12.80 9.21 3.45
N ASP A 100 -13.31 8.11 4.01
CA ASP A 100 -14.43 8.13 4.96
C ASP A 100 -14.04 8.83 6.27
N ARG A 101 -12.79 8.66 6.71
CA ARG A 101 -12.28 9.40 7.88
C ARG A 101 -12.19 10.90 7.63
N LEU A 102 -11.93 11.32 6.40
CA LEU A 102 -11.98 12.73 6.02
C LEU A 102 -13.43 13.25 6.09
N LYS A 103 -14.38 12.52 5.49
CA LYS A 103 -15.82 12.85 5.56
C LYS A 103 -16.34 12.90 6.99
N PHE A 104 -15.89 12.03 7.88
CA PHE A 104 -16.24 12.07 9.30
C PHE A 104 -15.85 13.42 9.95
N TYR A 105 -14.70 13.99 9.58
CA TYR A 105 -14.29 15.28 10.14
C TYR A 105 -15.01 16.48 9.52
N ASP A 106 -15.59 16.31 8.33
CA ASP A 106 -16.34 17.36 7.65
C ASP A 106 -17.84 17.31 8.01
N ASN A 107 -18.45 16.12 7.96
CA ASN A 107 -19.90 15.90 8.07
C ASN A 107 -20.33 15.12 9.32
N GLY A 108 -19.40 14.51 10.07
CA GLY A 108 -19.71 13.74 11.28
C GLY A 108 -20.16 12.28 11.05
N GLU A 109 -20.22 11.81 9.79
CA GLU A 109 -20.62 10.43 9.46
C GLU A 109 -19.64 9.40 10.03
N LEU A 110 -20.14 8.50 10.89
CA LEU A 110 -19.32 7.49 11.55
C LEU A 110 -18.74 6.50 10.51
N PRO A 111 -17.40 6.39 10.42
CA PRO A 111 -16.79 5.46 9.49
C PRO A 111 -16.96 4.02 9.98
N ALA A 112 -16.99 3.08 9.03
CA ALA A 112 -17.01 1.66 9.33
C ALA A 112 -15.81 1.24 10.20
N LYS A 113 -16.01 0.21 11.02
CA LYS A 113 -14.94 -0.32 11.86
C LYS A 113 -13.85 -0.92 10.98
N ASN A 114 -12.60 -0.73 11.38
CA ASN A 114 -11.46 -1.23 10.63
C ASN A 114 -11.46 -2.77 10.51
N VAL A 115 -11.91 -3.47 11.55
CA VAL A 115 -11.93 -4.93 11.59
C VAL A 115 -12.81 -5.48 10.46
N ASP A 116 -14.03 -4.95 10.34
CA ASP A 116 -15.02 -5.40 9.37
C ASP A 116 -14.53 -5.18 7.93
N VAL A 117 -13.98 -3.98 7.65
CA VAL A 117 -13.42 -3.67 6.31
C VAL A 117 -12.22 -4.57 5.98
N MET A 118 -11.37 -4.88 6.96
CA MET A 118 -10.21 -5.75 6.71
C MET A 118 -10.61 -7.22 6.52
N GLN A 119 -11.69 -7.68 7.16
CA GLN A 119 -12.24 -9.02 6.92
C GLN A 119 -12.77 -9.15 5.49
N ILE A 120 -13.51 -8.15 5.02
CA ILE A 120 -14.00 -8.09 3.63
C ILE A 120 -12.81 -8.08 2.66
N ALA A 121 -11.83 -7.23 2.90
CA ALA A 121 -10.63 -7.15 2.07
C ALA A 121 -9.85 -8.48 2.01
N LEU A 122 -9.82 -9.23 3.12
CA LEU A 122 -9.15 -10.54 3.16
C LEU A 122 -9.88 -11.57 2.29
N GLN A 123 -11.21 -11.65 2.41
CA GLN A 123 -12.03 -12.58 1.61
C GLN A 123 -11.90 -12.28 0.11
N GLU A 124 -11.97 -11.01 -0.27
CA GLU A 124 -11.80 -10.59 -1.67
C GLU A 124 -10.39 -10.88 -2.18
N ALA A 125 -9.36 -10.62 -1.36
CA ALA A 125 -7.97 -10.88 -1.72
C ALA A 125 -7.68 -12.37 -1.87
N GLU A 126 -8.25 -13.24 -1.04
CA GLU A 126 -8.14 -14.69 -1.17
C GLU A 126 -8.78 -15.18 -2.48
N ALA A 127 -9.99 -14.71 -2.79
CA ALA A 127 -10.66 -15.04 -4.04
C ALA A 127 -9.84 -14.60 -5.27
N GLU A 128 -9.27 -13.39 -5.25
CA GLU A 128 -8.40 -12.92 -6.34
C GLU A 128 -7.11 -13.74 -6.45
N ARG A 129 -6.48 -14.07 -5.32
CA ARG A 129 -5.28 -14.93 -5.28
C ARG A 129 -5.54 -16.31 -5.89
N GLU A 130 -6.67 -16.94 -5.56
CA GLU A 130 -7.06 -18.22 -6.14
C GLU A 130 -7.24 -18.13 -7.66
N GLN A 131 -7.88 -17.05 -8.14
CA GLN A 131 -8.06 -16.82 -9.57
C GLN A 131 -6.73 -16.61 -10.29
N ILE A 132 -5.80 -15.87 -9.69
CA ILE A 132 -4.43 -15.68 -10.22
C ILE A 132 -3.72 -17.03 -10.32
N LEU A 133 -3.73 -17.83 -9.25
CA LEU A 133 -3.12 -19.16 -9.23
C LEU A 133 -3.72 -20.09 -10.30
N LEU A 134 -5.03 -20.06 -10.46
CA LEU A 134 -5.73 -20.87 -11.46
C LEU A 134 -5.35 -20.44 -12.88
N LYS A 135 -5.26 -19.13 -13.14
CA LYS A 135 -4.81 -18.58 -14.43
C LYS A 135 -3.37 -18.97 -14.74
N GLU A 136 -2.47 -18.89 -13.76
CA GLU A 136 -1.08 -19.33 -13.93
C GLU A 136 -0.98 -20.84 -14.23
N ARG A 137 -1.72 -21.68 -13.50
CA ARG A 137 -1.78 -23.13 -13.76
C ARG A 137 -2.29 -23.43 -15.16
N LYS A 138 -3.33 -22.73 -15.63
CA LYS A 138 -3.86 -22.86 -17.01
C LYS A 138 -2.82 -22.42 -18.04
N ARG A 139 -2.10 -21.32 -17.80
CA ARG A 139 -1.04 -20.81 -18.70
C ARG A 139 0.09 -21.82 -18.83
N LYS A 140 0.60 -22.36 -17.73
CA LYS A 140 1.65 -23.40 -17.69
C LYS A 140 1.22 -24.68 -18.45
N LYS A 141 -0.04 -25.12 -18.29
CA LYS A 141 -0.58 -26.27 -19.05
C LYS A 141 -0.63 -26.00 -20.55
N LYS A 142 -1.09 -24.81 -20.97
CA LYS A 142 -1.16 -24.41 -22.39
C LYS A 142 0.23 -24.34 -23.01
N GLU A 143 1.20 -23.79 -22.30
CA GLU A 143 2.59 -23.68 -22.74
C GLU A 143 3.26 -25.05 -22.90
N LYS A 144 3.07 -25.97 -21.94
CA LYS A 144 3.55 -27.36 -22.03
C LYS A 144 2.93 -28.10 -23.22
N LYS A 145 1.65 -27.87 -23.52
CA LYS A 145 0.97 -28.47 -24.69
C LYS A 145 1.55 -27.93 -26.01
N ARG A 146 1.78 -26.61 -26.11
CA ARG A 146 2.40 -26.00 -27.30
C ARG A 146 3.84 -26.49 -27.52
N ARG A 147 4.63 -26.62 -26.45
CA ARG A 147 6.02 -27.11 -26.54
C ARG A 147 6.08 -28.55 -27.04
N LYS A 148 5.22 -29.43 -26.52
CA LYS A 148 5.10 -30.82 -27.01
C LYS A 148 4.66 -30.90 -28.48
N GLN A 149 3.77 -30.01 -28.91
CA GLN A 149 3.33 -29.96 -30.30
C GLN A 149 4.43 -29.46 -31.24
N ALA A 150 5.23 -28.48 -30.81
CA ALA A 150 6.38 -27.99 -31.58
C ALA A 150 7.50 -29.05 -31.68
N GLU A 151 7.81 -29.75 -30.58
CA GLU A 151 8.78 -30.86 -30.58
C GLU A 151 8.32 -32.01 -31.49
N ALA A 152 7.04 -32.37 -31.47
CA ALA A 152 6.49 -33.40 -32.36
C ALA A 152 6.48 -32.98 -33.84
N ALA A 153 6.30 -31.69 -34.14
CA ALA A 153 6.34 -31.18 -35.51
C ALA A 153 7.77 -31.18 -36.07
N ALA A 154 8.76 -30.76 -35.27
CA ALA A 154 10.16 -30.77 -35.66
C ALA A 154 10.69 -32.19 -35.93
N LEU A 155 10.28 -33.17 -35.12
CA LEU A 155 10.68 -34.56 -35.32
C LEU A 155 10.15 -35.14 -36.64
N ASN A 156 8.96 -34.71 -37.08
CA ASN A 156 8.37 -35.18 -38.33
C ASN A 156 9.01 -34.54 -39.57
N GLU A 157 9.51 -33.29 -39.46
CA GLU A 157 10.26 -32.62 -40.54
C GLU A 157 11.67 -33.20 -40.73
N GLU A 158 12.33 -33.72 -39.68
CA GLU A 158 13.64 -34.37 -39.81
C GLU A 158 13.58 -35.82 -40.35
N THR A 159 12.41 -36.46 -40.33
CA THR A 159 12.21 -37.84 -40.80
C THR A 159 11.63 -37.97 -42.21
N ALA A 160 11.35 -36.85 -42.89
CA ALA A 160 10.82 -36.79 -44.25
C ALA A 160 11.88 -36.31 -45.25
#